data_AF-A0A913XZ98-F1
#
_entry.id   AF-A0A913XZ98-F1
#
_cell.length_a   1.000
_cell.length_b   1.000
_cell.length_c   1.000
_cell.angle_alpha   90.00
_cell.angle_beta   90.00
_cell.angle_gamma   90.00
#
_symmetry.space_group_name_H-M   'P 1'
#
loop_
_entity.id
_entity.type
_entity.pdbx_description
1 polymer ?
#
loop_
_entity_poly.entity_id
_entity_poly.type
_entity_poly.pdbx_seq_one_letter_code
_entity_poly.pdbx_strand_id
1 'polypeptide(L)'
;MYILMLFPLCQDCYPVVLGGVEETQELLKQKYDKIFYTGGGAVGRLVMEAAAKNLTRVTLELGGKSPCYIDDECDLAVVANRLAWGKFSNSGQTCVAPDYVLCSPGIQAKLIKHLKETLFEFYGEDARDSSNFARIINDRHFQRLKKLLSHGECVIGGETDEKDRFISPTVLTGIKPSDPVMESEIFGPILPILNVNSLDEAVEFINDRDKPLALYIFSTNKEKINYIMENTSSGGFCANDTVIQAAGMEIQRECIPRGA
;
A
#
# COMPACT_ATOMS: atom_id res chain seq x y z
N MET A 1 14.08 17.34 37.36
CA MET A 1 13.48 18.07 36.22
C MET A 1 14.57 18.20 35.17
N TYR A 2 14.70 17.22 34.27
CA TYR A 2 15.69 17.27 33.20
C TYR A 2 15.11 18.06 32.03
N ILE A 3 15.63 19.27 31.83
CA ILE A 3 15.37 20.07 30.64
C ILE A 3 16.19 19.43 29.51
N LEU A 4 15.53 18.67 28.63
CA LEU A 4 16.08 18.36 27.32
C LEU A 4 16.21 19.68 26.56
N MET A 5 17.40 20.29 26.59
CA MET A 5 17.76 21.31 25.63
C MET A 5 17.84 20.62 24.27
N LEU A 6 16.81 20.81 23.46
CA LEU A 6 16.87 20.54 22.03
C LEU A 6 17.95 21.45 21.44
N PHE A 7 19.16 20.94 21.25
CA PHE A 7 20.18 21.65 20.50
C PHE A 7 19.67 21.81 19.06
N PRO A 8 19.59 23.04 18.51
CA PRO A 8 19.20 23.24 17.13
C PRO A 8 20.19 22.53 16.20
N LEU A 9 19.67 21.88 15.15
CA LEU A 9 20.49 21.26 14.12
C LEU A 9 21.37 22.32 13.42
N CYS A 10 22.61 21.96 13.09
CA CYS A 10 23.50 22.84 12.32
C CYS A 10 22.92 23.08 10.92
N GLN A 11 22.56 24.33 10.61
CA GLN A 11 21.89 24.67 9.35
C GLN A 11 22.78 24.48 8.12
N ASP A 12 24.11 24.61 8.27
CA ASP A 12 25.06 24.35 7.18
C ASP A 12 25.17 22.85 6.86
N CYS A 13 24.97 21.98 7.86
CA CYS A 13 25.01 20.53 7.69
C CYS A 13 23.68 19.93 7.26
N TYR A 14 22.55 20.56 7.65
CA TYR A 14 21.19 20.06 7.44
C TYR A 14 20.27 21.12 6.83
N PRO A 15 20.58 21.64 5.62
CA PRO A 15 19.74 22.63 4.97
C PRO A 15 18.41 22.04 4.50
N VAL A 16 17.35 22.87 4.52
CA VAL A 16 16.02 22.53 3.99
C VAL A 16 15.76 23.37 2.74
N VAL A 17 15.42 22.72 1.64
CA VAL A 17 15.03 23.37 0.39
C VAL A 17 13.57 23.03 0.12
N LEU A 18 12.71 24.05 0.08
CA LEU A 18 11.30 23.92 -0.27
C LEU A 18 11.12 24.21 -1.76
N GLY A 19 10.29 23.41 -2.44
CA GLY A 19 10.02 23.60 -3.86
C GLY A 19 9.10 22.52 -4.43
N GLY A 20 8.67 22.75 -5.66
CA GLY A 20 7.90 21.80 -6.46
C GLY A 20 8.79 21.10 -7.49
N VAL A 21 8.23 20.90 -8.68
CA VAL A 21 8.91 20.15 -9.76
C VAL A 21 10.12 20.91 -10.30
N GLU A 22 9.97 22.22 -10.57
CA GLU A 22 11.02 23.03 -11.19
C GLU A 22 12.25 23.16 -10.30
N GLU A 23 12.06 23.44 -9.01
CA GLU A 23 13.14 23.55 -8.03
C GLU A 23 13.82 22.19 -7.81
N THR A 24 13.06 21.10 -7.76
CA THR A 24 13.61 19.74 -7.63
C THR A 24 14.48 19.37 -8.83
N GLN A 25 14.08 19.77 -10.05
CA GLN A 25 14.87 19.53 -11.26
C GLN A 25 16.19 20.29 -11.24
N GLU A 26 16.22 21.53 -10.72
CA GLU A 26 17.46 22.28 -10.55
C GLU A 26 18.34 21.69 -9.44
N LEU A 27 17.73 21.26 -8.34
CA LEU A 27 18.41 20.60 -7.23
C LEU A 27 19.10 19.31 -7.70
N LEU A 28 18.44 18.48 -8.51
CA LEU A 28 18.98 17.23 -9.04
C LEU A 28 20.16 17.42 -10.04
N LYS A 29 20.43 18.65 -10.50
CA LYS A 29 21.63 18.95 -11.30
C LYS A 29 22.89 19.08 -10.45
N GLN A 30 22.73 19.33 -9.15
CA GLN A 30 23.84 19.46 -8.22
C GLN A 30 24.53 18.11 -7.96
N LYS A 31 25.77 18.16 -7.49
CA LYS A 31 26.55 16.96 -7.19
C LYS A 31 26.31 16.50 -5.75
N TYR A 32 25.77 15.29 -5.60
CA TYR A 32 25.58 14.61 -4.33
C TYR A 32 26.35 13.30 -4.28
N ASP A 33 26.77 12.89 -3.09
CA ASP A 33 27.36 11.56 -2.87
C ASP A 33 26.31 10.45 -2.82
N LYS A 34 25.10 10.78 -2.37
CA LYS A 34 23.94 9.88 -2.33
C LYS A 34 22.63 10.66 -2.49
N ILE A 35 21.68 10.06 -3.21
CA ILE A 35 20.29 10.54 -3.27
C ILE A 35 19.37 9.47 -2.67
N PHE A 36 18.45 9.90 -1.81
CA PHE A 36 17.38 9.07 -1.26
C PHE A 36 16.05 9.66 -1.71
N TYR A 37 15.20 8.84 -2.34
CA TYR A 37 13.91 9.27 -2.87
C TYR A 37 12.82 8.28 -2.45
N THR A 38 11.69 8.82 -1.99
CA THR A 38 10.47 8.05 -1.74
C THR A 38 9.33 8.65 -2.55
N GLY A 39 8.61 7.81 -3.31
CA GLY A 39 7.45 8.25 -4.08
C GLY A 39 7.14 7.36 -5.28
N GLY A 40 6.47 7.92 -6.29
CA GLY A 40 6.05 7.16 -7.46
C GLY A 40 7.20 6.76 -8.38
N GLY A 41 7.11 5.58 -9.00
CA GLY A 41 8.16 5.02 -9.87
C GLY A 41 8.47 5.85 -11.12
N ALA A 42 7.50 6.61 -11.64
CA ALA A 42 7.74 7.53 -12.76
C ALA A 42 8.80 8.60 -12.42
N VAL A 43 8.71 9.20 -11.23
CA VAL A 43 9.68 10.20 -10.78
C VAL A 43 10.96 9.53 -10.27
N GLY A 44 10.87 8.33 -9.69
CA GLY A 44 12.06 7.54 -9.32
C GLY A 44 13.02 7.30 -10.49
N ARG A 45 12.48 7.06 -11.69
CA ARG A 45 13.29 6.96 -12.93
C ARG A 45 14.01 8.27 -13.28
N LEU A 46 13.33 9.41 -13.15
CA LEU A 46 13.93 10.74 -13.40
C LEU A 46 15.06 11.05 -12.40
N VAL A 47 14.86 10.67 -11.13
CA VAL A 47 15.89 10.81 -10.09
C VAL A 47 17.12 9.96 -10.43
N MET A 48 16.93 8.71 -10.86
CA MET A 48 18.03 7.83 -11.26
C MET A 48 18.76 8.33 -12.51
N GLU A 49 18.03 8.87 -13.49
CA GLU A 49 18.61 9.48 -14.70
C GLU A 49 19.48 10.71 -14.35
N ALA A 50 19.01 11.57 -13.45
CA ALA A 50 19.79 12.71 -12.98
C ALA A 50 21.05 12.26 -12.21
N ALA A 51 20.92 11.27 -11.33
CA ALA A 51 22.01 10.71 -10.55
C ALA A 51 23.13 10.10 -11.42
N ALA A 52 22.77 9.51 -12.56
CA ALA A 52 23.73 8.88 -13.48
C ALA A 52 24.78 9.87 -14.02
N LYS A 53 24.45 11.16 -14.16
CA LYS A 53 25.38 12.21 -14.64
C LYS A 53 26.61 12.36 -13.76
N ASN A 54 26.48 12.06 -12.47
CA ASN A 54 27.53 12.20 -11.46
C ASN A 54 27.98 10.85 -10.87
N LEU A 55 27.47 9.71 -11.41
CA LEU A 55 27.63 8.38 -10.82
C LEU A 55 27.19 8.33 -9.34
N THR A 56 26.16 9.11 -9.00
CA THR A 56 25.65 9.22 -7.63
C THR A 56 24.87 7.97 -7.25
N ARG A 57 25.14 7.42 -6.06
CA ARG A 57 24.38 6.28 -5.54
C ARG A 57 22.94 6.70 -5.21
N VAL A 58 21.97 5.89 -5.59
CA VAL A 58 20.55 6.12 -5.27
C VAL A 58 19.99 5.06 -4.32
N THR A 59 19.04 5.47 -3.48
CA THR A 59 18.07 4.59 -2.81
C THR A 59 16.68 5.08 -3.23
N LEU A 60 15.88 4.19 -3.82
CA LEU A 60 14.54 4.49 -4.33
C LEU A 60 13.52 3.63 -3.58
N GLU A 61 12.72 4.26 -2.71
CA GLU A 61 11.60 3.64 -2.03
C GLU A 61 10.31 3.93 -2.82
N LEU A 62 9.90 2.98 -3.63
CA LEU A 62 8.77 3.13 -4.56
C LEU A 62 7.54 2.36 -4.09
N GLY A 63 6.42 2.57 -4.77
CA GLY A 63 5.16 1.86 -4.51
C GLY A 63 5.01 0.57 -5.32
N GLY A 64 3.78 0.08 -5.39
CA GLY A 64 3.38 -1.12 -6.11
C GLY A 64 2.05 -1.64 -5.57
N LYS A 65 1.47 -2.66 -6.20
CA LYS A 65 0.22 -3.26 -5.71
C LYS A 65 0.55 -4.38 -4.74
N SER A 66 0.60 -4.11 -3.44
CA SER A 66 0.92 -5.10 -2.41
C SER A 66 -0.21 -6.14 -2.27
N PRO A 67 -0.03 -7.41 -2.69
CA PRO A 67 -1.07 -8.43 -2.61
C PRO A 67 -1.29 -8.93 -1.18
N CYS A 68 -2.52 -9.35 -0.89
CA CYS A 68 -2.86 -10.05 0.33
C CYS A 68 -3.61 -11.35 0.01
N TYR A 69 -2.93 -12.49 0.16
CA TYR A 69 -3.57 -13.80 0.04
C TYR A 69 -4.21 -14.21 1.36
N ILE A 70 -5.45 -14.70 1.32
CA ILE A 70 -6.17 -15.21 2.49
C ILE A 70 -6.56 -16.66 2.23
N ASP A 71 -6.00 -17.55 3.05
CA ASP A 71 -6.23 -18.99 2.99
C ASP A 71 -7.60 -19.38 3.55
N ASP A 72 -8.06 -20.57 3.19
CA ASP A 72 -9.37 -21.08 3.61
C ASP A 72 -9.46 -21.38 5.12
N GLU A 73 -8.31 -21.64 5.75
CA GLU A 73 -8.18 -21.96 7.16
C GLU A 73 -7.55 -20.78 7.93
N CYS A 74 -8.38 -19.80 8.27
CA CYS A 74 -7.99 -18.68 9.11
C CYS A 74 -9.16 -18.14 9.95
N ASP A 75 -8.84 -17.46 11.05
CA ASP A 75 -9.82 -16.71 11.84
C ASP A 75 -10.17 -15.39 11.11
N LEU A 76 -11.26 -15.41 10.36
CA LEU A 76 -11.64 -14.30 9.50
C LEU A 76 -12.00 -13.01 10.26
N ALA A 77 -12.37 -13.09 11.54
CA ALA A 77 -12.59 -11.89 12.35
C ALA A 77 -11.24 -11.17 12.60
N VAL A 78 -10.21 -11.93 12.96
CA VAL A 78 -8.84 -11.42 13.11
C VAL A 78 -8.27 -10.93 11.78
N VAL A 79 -8.48 -11.68 10.70
CA VAL A 79 -8.03 -11.29 9.36
C VAL A 79 -8.69 -9.97 8.94
N ALA A 80 -10.02 -9.84 9.06
CA ALA A 80 -10.73 -8.63 8.69
C ALA A 80 -10.28 -7.42 9.50
N ASN A 81 -10.05 -7.59 10.81
CA ASN A 81 -9.56 -6.53 11.69
C ASN A 81 -8.19 -5.99 11.22
N ARG A 82 -7.22 -6.89 11.03
CA ARG A 82 -5.86 -6.54 10.61
C ARG A 82 -5.81 -5.97 9.19
N LEU A 83 -6.55 -6.59 8.27
CA LEU A 83 -6.66 -6.14 6.88
C LEU A 83 -7.29 -4.75 6.79
N ALA A 84 -8.40 -4.52 7.50
CA ALA A 84 -9.07 -3.21 7.51
C ALA A 84 -8.16 -2.13 8.10
N TRP A 85 -7.46 -2.43 9.20
CA TRP A 85 -6.52 -1.49 9.80
C TRP A 85 -5.41 -1.11 8.80
N GLY A 86 -4.76 -2.10 8.17
CA GLY A 86 -3.71 -1.85 7.19
C GLY A 86 -4.22 -1.12 5.93
N LYS A 87 -5.43 -1.46 5.45
CA LYS A 87 -5.99 -0.88 4.23
C LYS A 87 -6.49 0.54 4.40
N PHE A 88 -7.23 0.81 5.48
CA PHE A 88 -7.99 2.05 5.62
C PHE A 88 -7.30 3.09 6.51
N SER A 89 -6.20 2.72 7.19
CA SER A 89 -5.30 3.70 7.81
C SER A 89 -4.79 4.70 6.78
N ASN A 90 -4.79 5.99 7.13
CA ASN A 90 -4.47 7.09 6.23
C ASN A 90 -5.32 7.10 4.93
N SER A 91 -6.54 6.56 4.98
CA SER A 91 -7.40 6.31 3.82
C SER A 91 -6.70 5.51 2.71
N GLY A 92 -5.84 4.56 3.08
CA GLY A 92 -5.10 3.71 2.15
C GLY A 92 -4.00 4.41 1.36
N GLN A 93 -3.62 5.63 1.74
CA GLN A 93 -2.52 6.39 1.15
C GLN A 93 -1.18 5.98 1.79
N THR A 94 -0.83 4.70 1.65
CA THR A 94 0.33 4.07 2.29
C THR A 94 0.94 3.06 1.32
N CYS A 95 2.24 3.14 1.02
CA CYS A 95 2.90 2.30 0.01
C CYS A 95 2.87 0.79 0.34
N VAL A 96 2.79 0.45 1.64
CA VAL A 96 2.67 -0.92 2.15
C VAL A 96 1.22 -1.28 2.54
N ALA A 97 0.22 -0.47 2.21
CA ALA A 97 -1.16 -0.90 2.42
C ALA A 97 -1.45 -2.14 1.55
N PRO A 98 -2.23 -3.12 2.05
CA PRO A 98 -2.79 -4.16 1.22
C PRO A 98 -3.55 -3.51 0.06
N ASP A 99 -3.10 -3.72 -1.17
CA ASP A 99 -3.69 -3.05 -2.32
C ASP A 99 -4.94 -3.80 -2.79
N TYR A 100 -4.84 -5.14 -2.86
CA TYR A 100 -5.92 -6.06 -3.22
C TYR A 100 -5.82 -7.39 -2.47
N VAL A 101 -6.93 -8.15 -2.44
CA VAL A 101 -7.02 -9.48 -1.83
C VAL A 101 -7.18 -10.56 -2.89
N LEU A 102 -6.52 -11.70 -2.67
CA LEU A 102 -6.73 -12.97 -3.37
C LEU A 102 -7.25 -14.01 -2.38
N CYS A 103 -8.39 -14.63 -2.66
CA CYS A 103 -8.93 -15.69 -1.81
C CYS A 103 -9.94 -16.58 -2.58
N SER A 104 -10.38 -17.69 -1.97
CA SER A 104 -11.44 -18.50 -2.57
C SER A 104 -12.80 -17.77 -2.54
N PRO A 105 -13.76 -18.13 -3.42
CA PRO A 105 -15.11 -17.57 -3.38
C PRO A 105 -15.82 -17.74 -2.02
N GLY A 106 -15.56 -18.86 -1.34
CA GLY A 106 -16.12 -19.14 -0.02
C GLY A 106 -15.57 -18.20 1.06
N ILE A 107 -14.29 -17.84 0.98
CA ILE A 107 -13.65 -16.88 1.88
C ILE A 107 -14.13 -15.46 1.58
N GLN A 108 -14.25 -15.06 0.32
CA GLN A 108 -14.72 -13.72 -0.06
C GLN A 108 -16.05 -13.38 0.62
N ALA A 109 -17.06 -14.25 0.53
CA ALA A 109 -18.37 -14.00 1.10
C ALA A 109 -18.34 -13.79 2.62
N LYS A 110 -17.54 -14.60 3.34
CA LYS A 110 -17.39 -14.51 4.79
C LYS A 110 -16.57 -13.28 5.21
N LEU A 111 -15.50 -12.99 4.48
CA LEU A 111 -14.62 -11.85 4.75
C LEU A 111 -15.36 -10.52 4.63
N ILE A 112 -16.21 -10.36 3.61
CA ILE A 112 -17.02 -9.14 3.43
C ILE A 112 -17.88 -8.85 4.65
N LYS A 113 -18.48 -9.88 5.26
CA LYS A 113 -19.28 -9.72 6.49
C LYS A 113 -18.43 -9.18 7.65
N HIS A 114 -17.28 -9.78 7.90
CA HIS A 114 -16.39 -9.35 8.99
C HIS A 114 -15.76 -7.98 8.73
N LEU A 115 -15.45 -7.64 7.46
CA LEU A 115 -14.99 -6.31 7.09
C LEU A 115 -16.04 -5.25 7.39
N LYS A 116 -17.31 -5.52 7.09
CA LYS A 116 -18.41 -4.59 7.39
C LYS A 116 -18.55 -4.32 8.90
N GLU A 117 -18.48 -5.38 9.72
CA GLU A 117 -18.50 -5.29 11.19
C GLU A 117 -17.31 -4.49 11.71
N THR A 118 -16.09 -4.82 11.25
CA THR A 118 -14.85 -4.13 11.63
C THR A 118 -14.88 -2.65 11.29
N LEU A 119 -15.33 -2.30 10.08
CA LEU A 119 -15.37 -0.91 9.62
C LEU A 119 -16.36 -0.07 10.44
N PHE A 120 -17.49 -0.67 10.83
CA PHE A 120 -18.43 -0.04 11.76
C PHE A 120 -17.79 0.20 13.14
N GLU A 121 -17.03 -0.76 13.67
CA GLU A 121 -16.32 -0.59 14.94
C GLU A 121 -15.25 0.51 14.87
N PHE A 122 -14.53 0.62 13.74
CA PHE A 122 -13.46 1.61 13.58
C PHE A 122 -13.97 3.03 13.37
N TYR A 123 -15.03 3.19 12.57
CA TYR A 123 -15.43 4.48 12.04
C TYR A 123 -16.88 4.86 12.34
N GLY A 124 -17.67 3.98 12.95
CA GLY A 124 -19.10 4.19 13.20
C GLY A 124 -19.96 3.95 11.96
N GLU A 125 -21.17 4.49 11.99
CA GLU A 125 -22.15 4.33 10.91
C GLU A 125 -21.76 5.07 9.63
N ASP A 126 -21.16 6.26 9.78
CA ASP A 126 -20.66 7.06 8.66
C ASP A 126 -19.20 7.48 8.91
N ALA A 127 -18.29 6.95 8.10
CA ALA A 127 -16.87 7.26 8.18
C ALA A 127 -16.55 8.74 7.90
N ARG A 128 -17.48 9.52 7.32
CA ARG A 128 -17.32 10.98 7.16
C ARG A 128 -17.22 11.68 8.50
N ASP A 129 -18.00 11.24 9.47
CA ASP A 129 -18.09 11.86 10.80
C ASP A 129 -17.00 11.35 11.76
N SER A 130 -16.26 10.31 11.36
CA SER A 130 -15.18 9.76 12.16
C SER A 130 -13.93 10.66 12.14
N SER A 131 -13.47 11.08 13.33
CA SER A 131 -12.19 11.77 13.49
C SER A 131 -10.97 10.87 13.18
N ASN A 132 -11.18 9.56 13.09
CA ASN A 132 -10.13 8.57 12.85
C ASN A 132 -9.96 8.21 11.36
N PHE A 133 -10.77 8.80 10.48
CA PHE A 133 -10.70 8.55 9.05
C PHE A 133 -10.16 9.76 8.28
N ALA A 134 -9.08 9.54 7.52
CA ALA A 134 -8.40 10.60 6.79
C ALA A 134 -9.18 11.03 5.53
N ARG A 135 -8.63 12.02 4.81
CA ARG A 135 -9.13 12.50 3.52
C ARG A 135 -8.09 12.30 2.44
N ILE A 136 -8.53 12.29 1.18
CA ILE A 136 -7.60 12.20 0.04
C ILE A 136 -6.82 13.52 -0.07
N ILE A 137 -5.52 13.40 -0.31
CA ILE A 137 -4.55 14.51 -0.20
C ILE A 137 -4.90 15.72 -1.08
N ASN A 138 -5.43 15.51 -2.28
CA ASN A 138 -5.82 16.56 -3.20
C ASN A 138 -6.85 16.09 -4.25
N ASP A 139 -7.41 17.03 -5.01
CA ASP A 139 -8.47 16.78 -5.98
C ASP A 139 -8.02 15.86 -7.12
N ARG A 140 -6.75 15.94 -7.54
CA ARG A 140 -6.20 15.06 -8.58
C ARG A 140 -6.25 13.59 -8.14
N HIS A 141 -5.81 13.29 -6.92
CA HIS A 141 -5.85 11.93 -6.38
C HIS A 141 -7.30 11.48 -6.12
N PHE A 142 -8.15 12.39 -5.63
CA PHE A 142 -9.58 12.11 -5.42
C PHE A 142 -10.27 11.71 -6.73
N GLN A 143 -10.12 12.51 -7.80
CA GLN A 143 -10.74 12.23 -9.09
C GLN A 143 -10.22 10.95 -9.73
N ARG A 144 -8.92 10.63 -9.56
CA ARG A 144 -8.36 9.36 -9.99
C ARG A 144 -9.04 8.19 -9.28
N LEU A 145 -9.14 8.23 -7.96
CA LEU A 145 -9.75 7.17 -7.15
C LEU A 145 -11.25 7.01 -7.43
N LYS A 146 -11.98 8.13 -7.55
CA LYS A 146 -13.41 8.13 -7.87
C LYS A 146 -13.72 7.40 -9.18
N LYS A 147 -12.85 7.52 -10.19
CA LYS A 147 -12.97 6.77 -11.45
C LYS A 147 -12.78 5.26 -11.28
N LEU A 148 -12.05 4.81 -10.26
CA LEU A 148 -11.85 3.38 -10.01
C LEU A 148 -13.10 2.70 -9.41
N LEU A 149 -14.00 3.48 -8.79
CA LEU A 149 -15.22 2.98 -8.15
C LEU A 149 -16.25 2.43 -9.14
N SER A 150 -16.16 2.78 -10.43
CA SER A 150 -17.12 2.32 -11.45
C SER A 150 -16.85 0.90 -11.97
N HIS A 151 -15.87 0.20 -11.41
CA HIS A 151 -15.50 -1.16 -11.84
C HIS A 151 -15.97 -2.19 -10.82
N GLY A 152 -16.45 -3.34 -11.32
CA GLY A 152 -16.99 -4.42 -10.49
C GLY A 152 -18.27 -4.06 -9.75
N GLU A 153 -18.50 -4.78 -8.67
CA GLU A 153 -19.64 -4.62 -7.76
C GLU A 153 -19.15 -4.02 -6.44
N CYS A 154 -19.75 -2.90 -6.04
CA CYS A 154 -19.46 -2.27 -4.76
C CYS A 154 -20.30 -2.93 -3.66
N VAL A 155 -19.65 -3.71 -2.79
CA VAL A 155 -20.32 -4.50 -1.74
C VAL A 155 -20.26 -3.84 -0.35
N ILE A 156 -19.31 -2.91 -0.16
CA ILE A 156 -19.22 -2.04 1.02
C ILE A 156 -18.84 -0.64 0.54
N GLY A 157 -19.52 0.39 1.02
CA GLY A 157 -19.19 1.78 0.78
C GLY A 157 -19.49 2.26 -0.65
N GLY A 158 -18.60 3.07 -1.21
CA GLY A 158 -18.72 3.69 -2.54
C GLY A 158 -19.18 5.15 -2.50
N GLU A 159 -19.51 5.68 -1.33
CA GLU A 159 -19.87 7.08 -1.13
C GLU A 159 -18.66 7.99 -1.32
N THR A 160 -18.89 9.15 -1.95
CA THR A 160 -17.86 10.17 -2.15
C THR A 160 -18.40 11.56 -1.82
N ASP A 161 -17.53 12.42 -1.29
CA ASP A 161 -17.76 13.87 -1.20
C ASP A 161 -16.53 14.58 -1.76
N GLU A 162 -16.73 15.25 -2.89
CA GLU A 162 -15.67 15.97 -3.60
C GLU A 162 -15.19 17.21 -2.84
N LYS A 163 -16.07 17.89 -2.09
CA LYS A 163 -15.70 19.10 -1.36
C LYS A 163 -14.75 18.78 -0.20
N ASP A 164 -14.98 17.64 0.45
CA ASP A 164 -14.16 17.17 1.56
C ASP A 164 -13.08 16.17 1.13
N ARG A 165 -12.96 15.88 -0.18
CA ARG A 165 -12.09 14.83 -0.74
C ARG A 165 -12.26 13.50 0.01
N PHE A 166 -13.49 13.18 0.37
CA PHE A 166 -13.85 11.98 1.10
C PHE A 166 -14.24 10.86 0.15
N ILE A 167 -13.69 9.67 0.36
CA ILE A 167 -14.12 8.41 -0.26
C ILE A 167 -14.30 7.43 0.89
N SER A 168 -15.48 6.81 1.01
CA SER A 168 -15.75 5.87 2.10
C SER A 168 -14.87 4.61 1.99
N PRO A 169 -14.60 3.91 3.11
CA PRO A 169 -14.01 2.56 3.05
C PRO A 169 -14.80 1.68 2.07
N THR A 170 -14.19 1.36 0.95
CA THR A 170 -14.87 0.71 -0.18
C THR A 170 -14.30 -0.68 -0.43
N VAL A 171 -15.17 -1.67 -0.63
CA VAL A 171 -14.79 -3.03 -1.04
C VAL A 171 -15.48 -3.36 -2.36
N LEU A 172 -14.68 -3.81 -3.32
CA LEU A 172 -15.14 -4.17 -4.67
C LEU A 172 -14.96 -5.68 -4.91
N THR A 173 -15.98 -6.31 -5.50
CA THR A 173 -15.93 -7.70 -5.98
C THR A 173 -16.28 -7.77 -7.46
N GLY A 174 -16.17 -8.96 -8.07
CA GLY A 174 -16.49 -9.12 -9.51
C GLY A 174 -15.57 -8.32 -10.43
N ILE A 175 -14.36 -8.00 -9.94
CA ILE A 175 -13.33 -7.26 -10.66
C ILE A 175 -12.59 -8.21 -11.59
N LYS A 176 -12.35 -7.77 -12.83
CA LYS A 176 -11.48 -8.48 -13.76
C LYS A 176 -10.03 -8.08 -13.50
N PRO A 177 -9.06 -9.00 -13.68
CA PRO A 177 -7.63 -8.68 -13.55
C PRO A 177 -7.15 -7.53 -14.45
N SER A 178 -7.85 -7.26 -15.55
CA SER A 178 -7.58 -6.20 -16.52
C SER A 178 -8.36 -4.90 -16.26
N ASP A 179 -9.16 -4.82 -15.21
CA ASP A 179 -9.90 -3.58 -14.91
C ASP A 179 -8.93 -2.50 -14.40
N PRO A 180 -9.20 -1.19 -14.65
CA PRO A 180 -8.31 -0.10 -14.24
C PRO A 180 -7.92 -0.08 -12.76
N VAL A 181 -8.78 -0.56 -11.86
CA VAL A 181 -8.46 -0.68 -10.42
C VAL A 181 -7.33 -1.67 -10.14
N MET A 182 -7.04 -2.57 -11.08
CA MET A 182 -5.98 -3.58 -11.00
C MET A 182 -4.71 -3.23 -11.79
N GLU A 183 -4.73 -2.20 -12.64
CA GLU A 183 -3.58 -1.83 -13.49
C GLU A 183 -2.46 -1.13 -12.73
N SER A 184 -2.80 -0.23 -11.79
CA SER A 184 -1.82 0.56 -11.04
C SER A 184 -2.15 0.60 -9.55
N GLU A 185 -1.19 1.08 -8.75
CA GLU A 185 -1.36 1.27 -7.30
C GLU A 185 -2.60 2.12 -6.99
N ILE A 186 -3.44 1.61 -6.08
CA ILE A 186 -4.69 2.29 -5.72
C ILE A 186 -4.37 3.53 -4.90
N PHE A 187 -3.58 3.40 -3.83
CA PHE A 187 -3.22 4.50 -2.94
C PHE A 187 -4.44 5.29 -2.45
N GLY A 188 -5.43 4.55 -1.93
CA GLY A 188 -6.74 5.05 -1.53
C GLY A 188 -7.59 3.97 -0.85
N PRO A 189 -8.78 4.32 -0.33
CA PRO A 189 -9.59 3.47 0.53
C PRO A 189 -10.49 2.52 -0.28
N ILE A 190 -9.95 1.90 -1.34
CA ILE A 190 -10.67 0.99 -2.24
C ILE A 190 -9.95 -0.36 -2.21
N LEU A 191 -10.64 -1.42 -1.78
CA LEU A 191 -10.10 -2.77 -1.65
C LEU A 191 -10.80 -3.74 -2.63
N PRO A 192 -10.17 -4.06 -3.77
CA PRO A 192 -10.61 -5.15 -4.63
C PRO A 192 -10.37 -6.50 -3.95
N ILE A 193 -11.36 -7.38 -4.03
CA ILE A 193 -11.24 -8.81 -3.68
C ILE A 193 -11.43 -9.61 -4.97
N LEU A 194 -10.42 -10.38 -5.33
CA LEU A 194 -10.43 -11.25 -6.49
C LEU A 194 -10.42 -12.71 -6.03
N ASN A 195 -11.15 -13.55 -6.78
CA ASN A 195 -11.18 -14.97 -6.50
C ASN A 195 -10.10 -15.72 -7.28
N VAL A 196 -9.46 -16.65 -6.58
CA VAL A 196 -8.52 -17.64 -7.12
C VAL A 196 -8.97 -19.02 -6.66
N ASN A 197 -8.66 -20.05 -7.45
CA ASN A 197 -9.06 -21.43 -7.18
C ASN A 197 -8.01 -22.19 -6.36
N SER A 198 -6.77 -21.69 -6.30
CA SER A 198 -5.68 -22.32 -5.56
C SER A 198 -4.62 -21.32 -5.12
N LEU A 199 -3.73 -21.78 -4.22
CA LEU A 199 -2.52 -21.05 -3.87
C LEU A 199 -1.58 -20.88 -5.06
N ASP A 200 -1.48 -21.89 -5.93
CA ASP A 200 -0.65 -21.84 -7.13
C ASP A 200 -1.13 -20.75 -8.09
N GLU A 201 -2.45 -20.64 -8.31
CA GLU A 201 -3.04 -19.57 -9.12
C GLU A 201 -2.76 -18.18 -8.52
N ALA A 202 -2.80 -18.06 -7.19
CA ALA A 202 -2.43 -16.80 -6.52
C ALA A 202 -0.94 -16.45 -6.76
N VAL A 203 -0.04 -17.43 -6.66
CA VAL A 203 1.39 -17.23 -6.92
C VAL A 203 1.64 -16.82 -8.37
N GLU A 204 1.03 -17.51 -9.33
CA GLU A 204 1.09 -17.14 -10.75
C GLU A 204 0.56 -15.72 -10.99
N PHE A 205 -0.58 -15.38 -10.40
CA PHE A 205 -1.19 -14.04 -10.50
C PHE A 205 -0.25 -12.95 -9.98
N ILE A 206 0.44 -13.20 -8.87
CA ILE A 206 1.38 -12.25 -8.27
C ILE A 206 2.63 -12.11 -9.16
N ASN A 207 3.16 -13.21 -9.68
CA ASN A 207 4.39 -13.22 -10.49
C ASN A 207 4.21 -12.65 -11.90
N ASP A 208 2.99 -12.61 -12.42
CA ASP A 208 2.65 -11.97 -13.71
C ASP A 208 2.62 -10.42 -13.63
N ARG A 209 2.93 -9.85 -12.46
CA ARG A 209 2.89 -8.41 -12.19
C ARG A 209 4.23 -7.89 -11.69
N ASP A 210 4.37 -6.57 -11.69
CA ASP A 210 5.53 -5.91 -11.09
C ASP A 210 5.69 -6.30 -9.62
N LYS A 211 6.94 -6.53 -9.20
CA LYS A 211 7.29 -6.91 -7.83
C LYS A 211 6.81 -5.84 -6.84
N PRO A 212 5.97 -6.18 -5.85
CA PRO A 212 5.42 -5.22 -4.91
C PRO A 212 6.39 -4.88 -3.78
N LEU A 213 6.18 -3.74 -3.13
CA LEU A 213 6.92 -3.37 -1.93
C LEU A 213 6.63 -4.31 -0.75
N ALA A 214 5.38 -4.77 -0.62
CA ALA A 214 4.99 -5.71 0.43
C ALA A 214 4.14 -6.85 -0.13
N LEU A 215 4.24 -8.03 0.49
CA LEU A 215 3.36 -9.17 0.24
C LEU A 215 2.84 -9.72 1.56
N TYR A 216 1.53 -10.01 1.59
CA TYR A 216 0.82 -10.48 2.77
C TYR A 216 0.19 -11.84 2.54
N ILE A 217 0.26 -12.71 3.56
CA ILE A 217 -0.50 -13.96 3.61
C ILE A 217 -1.16 -14.15 4.98
N PHE A 218 -2.43 -14.52 4.99
CA PHE A 218 -3.12 -15.02 6.18
C PHE A 218 -3.36 -16.51 6.04
N SER A 219 -2.71 -17.31 6.88
CA SER A 219 -2.87 -18.77 6.94
C SER A 219 -2.35 -19.30 8.28
N THR A 220 -2.96 -20.36 8.79
CA THR A 220 -2.38 -21.15 9.89
C THR A 220 -1.42 -22.24 9.39
N ASN A 221 -1.39 -22.52 8.08
CA ASN A 221 -0.55 -23.53 7.47
C ASN A 221 0.83 -22.96 7.10
N LYS A 222 1.86 -23.39 7.83
CA LYS A 222 3.25 -22.94 7.62
C LYS A 222 3.81 -23.33 6.26
N GLU A 223 3.39 -24.46 5.70
CA GLU A 223 3.86 -24.91 4.39
C GLU A 223 3.35 -23.98 3.29
N LYS A 224 2.09 -23.54 3.37
CA LYS A 224 1.53 -22.54 2.45
C LYS A 224 2.21 -21.17 2.58
N ILE A 225 2.52 -20.75 3.80
CA ILE A 225 3.28 -19.51 4.06
C ILE A 225 4.67 -19.58 3.43
N ASN A 226 5.39 -20.66 3.65
CA ASN A 226 6.72 -20.84 3.06
C ASN A 226 6.65 -20.94 1.55
N TYR A 227 5.65 -21.65 1.01
CA TYR A 227 5.45 -21.79 -0.42
C TYR A 227 5.27 -20.43 -1.11
N ILE A 228 4.39 -19.55 -0.62
CA ILE A 228 4.22 -18.22 -1.22
C ILE A 228 5.48 -17.37 -1.06
N MET A 229 6.18 -17.47 0.07
CA MET A 229 7.41 -16.71 0.34
C MET A 229 8.56 -17.14 -0.58
N GLU A 230 8.68 -18.43 -0.87
CA GLU A 230 9.74 -19.01 -1.71
C GLU A 230 9.45 -18.86 -3.22
N ASN A 231 8.17 -18.79 -3.61
CA ASN A 231 7.76 -18.75 -5.01
C ASN A 231 7.29 -17.36 -5.48
N THR A 232 7.46 -16.31 -4.68
CA THR A 232 7.20 -14.91 -5.08
C THR A 232 8.36 -14.00 -4.69
N SER A 233 8.34 -12.76 -5.16
CA SER A 233 9.36 -11.75 -4.83
C SER A 233 8.70 -10.43 -4.45
N SER A 234 9.10 -9.87 -3.31
CA SER A 234 8.62 -8.57 -2.80
C SER A 234 9.70 -7.90 -1.95
N GLY A 235 9.54 -6.60 -1.66
CA GLY A 235 10.45 -5.86 -0.77
C GLY A 235 10.38 -6.30 0.68
N GLY A 236 9.18 -6.64 1.16
CA GLY A 236 8.96 -7.18 2.49
C GLY A 236 7.79 -8.17 2.51
N PHE A 237 7.89 -9.14 3.40
CA PHE A 237 6.88 -10.19 3.56
C PHE A 237 6.32 -10.16 4.98
N CYS A 238 5.01 -10.32 5.14
CA CYS A 238 4.37 -10.43 6.44
C CYS A 238 3.28 -11.50 6.43
N ALA A 239 3.41 -12.47 7.33
CA ALA A 239 2.42 -13.52 7.55
C ALA A 239 1.51 -13.15 8.73
N ASN A 240 0.21 -13.30 8.55
CA ASN A 240 -0.86 -13.13 9.52
C ASN A 240 -1.01 -11.72 10.08
N ASP A 241 -0.44 -10.70 9.45
CA ASP A 241 -0.67 -9.29 9.78
C ASP A 241 -0.41 -8.41 8.55
N THR A 242 -0.64 -7.11 8.68
CA THR A 242 -0.34 -6.13 7.62
C THR A 242 0.45 -4.96 8.17
N VAL A 243 1.24 -4.29 7.32
CA VAL A 243 2.03 -3.07 7.63
C VAL A 243 3.13 -3.22 8.71
N ILE A 244 3.00 -4.08 9.70
CA ILE A 244 3.88 -4.18 10.88
C ILE A 244 5.33 -4.49 10.54
N GLN A 245 5.60 -5.13 9.40
CA GLN A 245 6.98 -5.38 8.96
C GLN A 245 7.75 -4.07 8.72
N ALA A 246 7.04 -2.99 8.39
CA ALA A 246 7.60 -1.65 8.29
C ALA A 246 7.95 -1.01 9.64
N ALA A 247 7.59 -1.62 10.78
CA ALA A 247 7.97 -1.17 12.11
C ALA A 247 9.15 -1.97 12.71
N GLY A 248 9.49 -3.13 12.14
CA GLY A 248 10.62 -3.95 12.61
C GLY A 248 11.94 -3.20 12.55
N MET A 249 12.72 -3.27 13.64
CA MET A 249 14.06 -2.63 13.74
C MET A 249 15.17 -3.46 13.07
N GLU A 250 14.97 -4.77 12.90
CA GLU A 250 15.94 -5.71 12.32
C GLU A 250 15.61 -6.12 10.87
N ILE A 251 14.54 -5.55 10.28
CA ILE A 251 14.10 -5.87 8.92
C ILE A 251 14.66 -4.81 7.97
N GLN A 252 15.43 -5.24 6.95
CA GLN A 252 15.83 -4.35 5.86
C GLN A 252 14.59 -3.92 5.07
N ARG A 253 14.42 -2.61 4.91
CA ARG A 253 13.34 -1.99 4.13
C ARG A 253 13.94 -1.61 2.78
N GLU A 254 13.94 -2.54 1.83
CA GLU A 254 14.36 -2.29 0.45
C GLU A 254 13.29 -2.86 -0.49
N CYS A 255 13.06 -2.23 -1.64
CA CYS A 255 11.97 -2.62 -2.55
C CYS A 255 12.08 -4.06 -3.08
N ILE A 256 13.30 -4.64 -3.15
CA ILE A 256 13.58 -6.05 -3.50
C ILE A 256 14.96 -6.42 -2.89
N PRO A 257 15.13 -7.58 -2.23
CA PRO A 257 16.44 -8.02 -1.75
C PRO A 257 17.48 -8.16 -2.88
N ARG A 258 18.76 -7.88 -2.59
CA ARG A 258 19.85 -8.09 -3.55
C ARG A 258 19.96 -9.57 -3.93
N GLY A 259 19.70 -9.89 -5.20
CA GLY A 259 19.94 -11.24 -5.75
C GLY A 259 18.82 -11.82 -6.61
N ALA A 260 17.75 -11.06 -6.89
CA ALA A 260 16.77 -11.42 -7.90
C ALA A 260 17.17 -10.97 -9.31
#